data_AF-D9MP37-F1
#
_entry.id   AF-D9MP37-F1
#
_cell.length_a   1.000
_cell.length_b   1.000
_cell.length_c   1.000
_cell.angle_alpha   90.00
_cell.angle_beta   90.00
_cell.angle_gamma   90.00
#
_symmetry.space_group_name_H-M   'P 1'
#
loop_
_entity.id
_entity.type
_entity.pdbx_description
1 polymer ?
#
loop_
_entity_poly.entity_id
_entity_poly.type
_entity_poly.pdbx_seq_one_letter_code
_entity_poly.pdbx_strand_id
1 'polypeptide(L)'
;MCPYQGSKWGNGAIMHVDFVKDVIKNHKGFSMAEAMISMVILLVVLLGLMQAVILAGSVSVKNELRDEAVKIAFAELEATRNKDFASITPCLTCTSTNTVTKQFQKMNMNYGIAKTITNYTDSSVVALTLTWSFKGENMSYAVSTVVTK
;
A
#
# COMPACT_ATOMS: atom_id res chain seq x y z
N MET A 1 -30.38 -29.86 53.82
CA MET A 1 -30.85 -28.70 54.61
C MET A 1 -30.26 -28.85 56.00
N CYS A 2 -29.18 -28.13 56.30
CA CYS A 2 -28.50 -28.17 57.60
C CYS A 2 -28.64 -26.79 58.27
N PRO A 3 -28.73 -26.73 59.60
CA PRO A 3 -29.30 -25.59 60.31
C PRO A 3 -28.27 -24.50 60.62
N TYR A 4 -28.81 -23.30 60.77
CA TYR A 4 -28.19 -22.08 61.24
C TYR A 4 -27.79 -22.21 62.72
N GLN A 5 -26.55 -21.88 63.07
CA GLN A 5 -26.07 -21.64 64.44
C GLN A 5 -25.40 -20.27 64.44
N GLY A 6 -25.97 -19.31 65.15
CA GLY A 6 -25.38 -17.98 65.34
C GLY A 6 -24.72 -17.86 66.70
N SER A 7 -23.62 -17.11 66.80
CA SER A 7 -23.14 -16.57 68.08
C SER A 7 -22.43 -15.21 67.93
N LYS A 8 -23.21 -14.19 68.31
CA LYS A 8 -22.93 -12.91 68.96
C LYS A 8 -21.48 -12.36 69.08
N TRP A 9 -21.31 -11.20 68.45
CA TRP A 9 -20.76 -9.91 68.94
C TRP A 9 -19.53 -9.87 69.86
N GLY A 10 -18.45 -9.25 69.36
CA GLY A 10 -17.36 -8.74 70.20
C GLY A 10 -16.22 -8.11 69.41
N ASN A 11 -16.28 -6.77 69.25
CA ASN A 11 -15.20 -5.83 68.93
C ASN A 11 -14.63 -5.83 67.49
N GLY A 12 -15.25 -4.98 66.65
CA GLY A 12 -14.51 -4.05 65.79
C GLY A 12 -13.42 -4.63 64.89
N ALA A 13 -13.76 -5.59 64.02
CA ALA A 13 -12.96 -5.86 62.84
C ALA A 13 -13.81 -5.55 61.62
N ILE A 14 -13.76 -4.29 61.19
CA ILE A 14 -14.09 -3.94 59.80
C ILE A 14 -13.17 -4.83 58.97
N MET A 15 -13.73 -5.76 58.20
CA MET A 15 -13.00 -6.47 57.15
C MET A 15 -12.58 -5.40 56.15
N HIS A 16 -11.43 -4.80 56.45
CA HIS A 16 -10.79 -3.78 55.66
C HIS A 16 -10.45 -4.48 54.36
N VAL A 17 -10.99 -3.96 53.25
CA VAL A 17 -10.76 -4.44 51.89
C VAL A 17 -9.29 -4.16 51.55
N ASP A 18 -8.38 -4.95 52.13
CA ASP A 18 -6.94 -4.70 52.09
C ASP A 18 -6.26 -5.35 50.88
N PHE A 19 -6.99 -6.15 50.09
CA PHE A 19 -6.49 -6.63 48.79
C PHE A 19 -6.15 -5.49 47.81
N VAL A 20 -6.79 -4.33 47.95
CA VAL A 20 -6.49 -3.15 47.11
C VAL A 20 -5.31 -2.34 47.66
N LYS A 21 -5.04 -2.39 48.97
CA LYS A 21 -3.95 -1.61 49.59
C LYS A 21 -2.57 -2.19 49.31
N ASP A 22 -2.44 -3.50 49.11
CA ASP A 22 -1.14 -4.12 48.87
C ASP A 22 -0.60 -3.90 47.45
N VAL A 23 -1.48 -3.67 46.47
CA VAL A 23 -1.07 -3.26 45.12
C VAL A 23 -0.64 -1.79 45.07
N ILE A 24 -1.27 -0.93 45.88
CA ILE A 24 -1.02 0.53 45.88
C ILE A 24 0.23 0.91 46.70
N LYS A 25 0.71 0.05 47.60
CA LYS A 25 1.87 0.33 48.48
C LYS A 25 3.20 -0.24 48.00
N ASN A 26 3.28 -0.76 46.77
CA ASN A 26 4.56 -1.20 46.22
C ASN A 26 5.34 0.02 45.67
N HIS A 27 5.99 0.77 46.56
CA HIS A 27 6.87 1.90 46.22
C HIS A 27 8.23 1.45 45.63
N LYS A 28 8.26 0.36 44.87
CA LYS A 28 9.44 0.00 44.07
C LYS A 28 9.46 0.93 42.85
N GLY A 29 10.17 2.05 43.00
CA GLY A 29 10.46 2.96 41.91
C GLY A 29 11.25 2.26 40.81
N PHE A 30 11.01 2.69 39.57
CA PHE A 30 11.71 2.20 38.39
C PHE A 30 13.22 2.39 38.56
N SER A 31 13.99 1.30 38.42
CA SER A 31 15.44 1.38 38.54
C SER A 31 16.03 2.10 37.32
N MET A 32 17.08 2.89 37.51
CA MET A 32 17.79 3.54 36.39
C MET A 32 18.29 2.52 35.37
N ALA A 33 18.70 1.33 35.80
CA ALA A 33 19.12 0.27 34.89
C ALA A 33 17.96 -0.23 34.00
N GLU A 34 16.75 -0.31 34.56
CA GLU A 34 15.54 -0.70 33.83
C GLU A 34 15.14 0.36 32.80
N ALA A 35 15.37 1.64 33.11
CA ALA A 35 15.21 2.76 32.17
C ALA A 35 16.16 2.67 30.99
N MET A 36 17.44 2.39 31.26
CA MET A 36 18.45 2.27 30.23
C MET A 36 18.16 1.09 29.29
N ILE A 37 17.76 -0.06 29.85
CA ILE A 37 17.36 -1.24 29.06
C ILE A 37 16.13 -0.91 28.20
N SER A 38 15.14 -0.22 28.76
CA SER A 38 13.93 0.16 28.02
C SER A 38 14.23 1.13 26.86
N MET A 39 15.14 2.08 27.05
CA MET A 39 15.59 2.98 25.98
C MET A 39 16.33 2.23 24.87
N VAL A 40 17.15 1.24 25.22
CA VAL A 40 17.84 0.39 24.23
C VAL A 40 16.84 -0.44 23.44
N ILE A 41 15.87 -1.07 24.11
CA ILE A 41 14.80 -1.83 23.44
C ILE A 41 14.00 -0.91 22.51
N LEU A 42 13.62 0.28 22.97
CA LEU A 42 12.91 1.27 22.17
C LEU A 42 13.71 1.66 20.92
N LEU A 43 15.02 1.88 21.05
CA LEU A 43 15.89 2.21 19.93
C LEU A 43 15.88 1.10 18.88
N VAL A 44 16.01 -0.16 19.29
CA VAL A 44 15.97 -1.31 18.38
C VAL A 44 14.62 -1.39 17.66
N VAL A 45 13.50 -1.15 18.37
CA VAL A 45 12.15 -1.12 17.78
C VAL A 45 12.02 0.00 16.75
N LEU A 46 12.51 1.21 17.06
CA LEU A 46 12.44 2.34 16.13
C LEU A 46 13.27 2.11 14.86
N LEU A 47 14.43 1.44 14.96
CA LEU A 47 15.21 1.03 13.79
C LEU A 47 14.43 0.04 12.91
N GLY A 48 13.74 -0.93 13.52
CA GLY A 48 12.87 -1.85 12.80
C GLY A 48 11.72 -1.13 12.08
N LEU A 49 11.08 -0.17 12.76
CA LEU A 49 9.99 0.62 12.19
C LEU A 49 10.46 1.51 11.03
N MET A 50 11.66 2.07 11.10
CA MET A 50 12.20 2.89 10.02
C MET A 50 12.30 2.12 8.71
N GLN A 51 12.74 0.86 8.77
CA GLN A 51 12.80 0.00 7.58
C GLN A 51 11.40 -0.29 7.03
N ALA A 52 10.42 -0.51 7.91
CA ALA A 52 9.03 -0.70 7.49
C ALA A 52 8.46 0.53 6.77
N VAL A 53 8.75 1.74 7.26
CA VAL A 53 8.31 3.00 6.63
C VAL A 53 8.92 3.16 5.23
N ILE A 54 10.21 2.86 5.07
CA ILE A 54 10.90 2.95 3.77
C ILE A 54 10.26 1.99 2.75
N LEU A 55 9.98 0.75 3.18
CA LEU A 55 9.33 -0.24 2.32
C LEU A 55 7.91 0.18 1.95
N ALA A 56 7.11 0.63 2.92
CA ALA A 56 5.74 1.10 2.69
C ALA A 56 5.72 2.25 1.67
N GLY A 57 6.61 3.24 1.82
CA GLY A 57 6.73 4.34 0.86
C GLY A 57 7.10 3.87 -0.54
N SER A 58 7.97 2.85 -0.67
CA SER A 58 8.33 2.30 -1.97
C SER A 58 7.14 1.66 -2.70
N VAL A 59 6.24 0.99 -1.97
CA VAL A 59 5.04 0.37 -2.52
C VAL A 59 4.04 1.44 -2.93
N SER A 60 3.83 2.47 -2.11
CA SER A 60 2.94 3.58 -2.43
C SER A 60 3.36 4.29 -3.72
N VAL A 61 4.65 4.60 -3.89
CA VAL A 61 5.16 5.21 -5.11
C VAL A 61 4.97 4.29 -6.33
N LYS A 62 5.25 2.99 -6.19
CA LYS A 62 5.04 2.03 -7.29
C LYS A 62 3.56 1.96 -7.71
N ASN A 63 2.64 2.02 -6.76
CA ASN A 63 1.20 2.03 -7.04
C ASN A 63 0.76 3.32 -7.75
N GLU A 64 1.22 4.47 -7.28
CA GLU A 64 0.88 5.75 -7.88
C GLU A 64 1.40 5.86 -9.33
N LEU A 65 2.63 5.39 -9.59
CA LEU A 65 3.16 5.30 -10.96
C LEU A 65 2.35 4.36 -11.85
N ARG A 66 1.88 3.24 -11.30
CA ARG A 66 1.01 2.30 -12.01
C ARG A 66 -0.35 2.93 -12.32
N ASP A 67 -0.93 3.67 -11.38
CA ASP A 67 -2.21 4.36 -11.59
C ASP A 67 -2.10 5.41 -12.69
N GLU A 68 -1.00 6.16 -12.73
CA GLU A 68 -0.73 7.10 -13.83
C GLU A 68 -0.51 6.38 -15.17
N ALA A 69 0.22 5.27 -15.19
CA ALA A 69 0.34 4.45 -16.39
C ALA A 69 -1.03 3.98 -16.88
N VAL A 70 -1.89 3.49 -15.99
CA VAL A 70 -3.26 3.06 -16.32
C VAL A 70 -4.09 4.21 -16.89
N LYS A 71 -4.01 5.42 -16.32
CA LYS A 71 -4.69 6.61 -16.86
C LYS A 71 -4.23 6.95 -18.28
N ILE A 72 -2.92 6.93 -18.53
CA ILE A 72 -2.36 7.14 -19.87
C ILE A 72 -2.87 6.06 -20.83
N ALA A 73 -2.91 4.80 -20.37
CA ALA A 73 -3.39 3.69 -21.16
C ALA A 73 -4.85 3.91 -21.61
N PHE A 74 -5.72 4.25 -20.67
CA PHE A 74 -7.13 4.51 -20.96
C PHE A 74 -7.32 5.70 -21.88
N ALA A 75 -6.57 6.80 -21.68
CA ALA A 75 -6.64 7.95 -22.57
C ALA A 75 -6.26 7.58 -24.02
N GLU A 76 -5.21 6.78 -24.21
CA GLU A 76 -4.77 6.34 -25.55
C GLU A 76 -5.74 5.32 -26.18
N LEU A 77 -6.33 4.45 -25.36
CA LEU A 77 -7.36 3.51 -25.82
C LEU A 77 -8.64 4.24 -26.25
N GLU A 78 -9.09 5.23 -25.48
CA GLU A 78 -10.25 6.06 -25.86
C GLU A 78 -9.95 6.90 -27.11
N ALA A 79 -8.75 7.48 -27.20
CA ALA A 79 -8.30 8.16 -28.42
C ALA A 79 -8.23 7.21 -29.63
N THR A 80 -7.97 5.92 -29.41
CA THR A 80 -8.01 4.91 -30.47
C THR A 80 -9.43 4.50 -30.82
N ARG A 81 -10.33 4.36 -29.83
CA ARG A 81 -11.75 4.03 -30.07
C ARG A 81 -12.48 5.13 -30.82
N ASN A 82 -12.11 6.39 -30.61
CA ASN A 82 -12.70 7.52 -31.33
C ASN A 82 -12.18 7.70 -32.76
N LYS A 83 -11.19 6.90 -33.20
CA LYS A 83 -10.72 6.92 -34.57
C LYS A 83 -11.57 5.99 -35.44
N ASP A 84 -11.91 6.45 -36.63
CA ASP A 84 -12.63 5.63 -37.62
C ASP A 84 -11.89 4.32 -37.87
N PHE A 85 -12.63 3.21 -37.96
CA PHE A 85 -12.09 1.87 -38.19
C PHE A 85 -11.14 1.81 -39.41
N ALA A 86 -11.44 2.58 -40.47
CA ALA A 86 -10.62 2.66 -41.68
C ALA A 86 -9.26 3.36 -41.48
N SER A 87 -9.10 4.17 -40.43
CA SER A 87 -7.84 4.84 -40.08
C SER A 87 -6.94 4.00 -39.15
N ILE A 88 -7.44 2.87 -38.66
CA ILE A 88 -6.72 1.95 -37.79
C ILE A 88 -5.92 0.98 -38.68
N THR A 89 -4.79 1.46 -39.19
CA THR A 89 -3.89 0.64 -40.01
C THR A 89 -3.34 -0.53 -39.18
N PRO A 90 -3.43 -1.79 -39.67
CA PRO A 90 -2.87 -2.93 -38.97
C PRO A 90 -1.36 -2.74 -38.82
N CYS A 91 -0.87 -2.99 -37.62
CA CYS A 91 0.55 -2.91 -37.36
C CYS A 91 0.94 -3.91 -36.29
N LEU A 92 1.71 -4.91 -36.70
CA LEU A 92 2.11 -6.05 -35.86
C LEU A 92 3.07 -5.62 -34.73
N THR A 93 3.86 -4.58 -34.97
CA THR A 93 4.74 -3.91 -33.99
C THR A 93 4.94 -2.45 -34.36
N CYS A 94 3.92 -1.61 -34.14
CA CYS A 94 4.11 -0.17 -34.26
C CYS A 94 4.64 0.35 -32.94
N THR A 95 5.96 0.38 -32.83
CA THR A 95 6.63 1.24 -31.85
C THR A 95 6.48 2.67 -32.33
N SER A 96 5.26 3.21 -32.28
CA SER A 96 5.11 4.65 -32.24
C SER A 96 5.74 5.04 -30.92
N THR A 97 6.97 5.55 -30.95
CA THR A 97 7.70 6.05 -29.78
C THR A 97 7.03 7.33 -29.27
N ASN A 98 5.77 7.22 -28.89
CA ASN A 98 5.06 8.23 -28.14
C ASN A 98 5.51 8.06 -26.70
N THR A 99 6.46 8.90 -26.32
CA THR A 99 6.84 9.06 -24.93
C THR A 99 5.95 10.13 -24.32
N VAL A 100 5.17 9.77 -23.31
CA VAL A 100 4.39 10.73 -22.53
C VAL A 100 5.16 11.03 -21.26
N THR A 101 5.54 12.30 -21.09
CA THR A 101 6.16 12.78 -19.84
C THR A 101 5.07 13.25 -18.89
N LYS A 102 5.05 12.71 -17.68
CA LYS A 102 4.20 13.19 -16.58
C LYS A 102 5.07 13.64 -15.41
N GLN A 103 4.63 14.70 -14.74
CA GLN A 103 5.25 15.11 -13.49
C GLN A 103 4.79 14.18 -12.38
N PHE A 104 5.75 13.62 -11.66
CA PHE A 104 5.55 12.83 -10.46
C PHE A 104 6.31 13.52 -9.33
N GLN A 105 5.57 14.14 -8.41
CA GLN A 105 6.13 15.00 -7.37
C GLN A 105 7.05 16.09 -7.96
N LYS A 106 8.37 16.02 -7.71
CA LYS A 106 9.38 16.97 -8.22
C LYS A 106 10.18 16.43 -9.41
N MET A 107 9.83 15.27 -9.95
CA MET A 107 10.55 14.62 -11.04
C MET A 107 9.65 14.40 -12.26
N ASN A 108 10.27 14.39 -13.43
CA ASN A 108 9.58 14.04 -14.68
C ASN A 108 9.79 12.55 -14.96
N MET A 109 8.69 11.83 -15.15
CA MET A 109 8.69 10.41 -15.51
C MET A 109 8.25 10.25 -16.96
N ASN A 110 9.03 9.49 -17.71
CA ASN A 110 8.75 9.21 -19.11
C ASN A 110 8.13 7.82 -19.25
N TYR A 111 6.97 7.76 -19.88
CA TYR A 111 6.25 6.53 -20.20
C TYR A 111 6.36 6.25 -21.69
N GLY A 112 6.98 5.14 -22.06
CA GLY A 112 7.03 4.66 -23.44
C GLY A 112 5.76 3.90 -23.79
N ILE A 113 5.07 4.31 -24.84
CA ILE A 113 3.86 3.66 -25.35
C ILE A 113 4.24 2.81 -26.56
N ALA A 114 3.84 1.54 -26.56
CA ALA A 114 3.92 0.65 -27.72
C ALA A 114 2.52 0.13 -28.04
N LYS A 115 2.12 0.21 -29.32
CA LYS A 115 0.78 -0.17 -29.77
C LYS A 115 0.88 -1.26 -30.83
N THR A 116 0.14 -2.34 -30.63
CA THR A 116 0.01 -3.44 -31.58
C THR A 116 -1.45 -3.56 -31.99
N ILE A 117 -1.71 -3.59 -33.28
CA ILE A 117 -3.05 -3.65 -33.86
C ILE A 117 -3.13 -4.91 -34.69
N THR A 118 -4.02 -5.81 -34.29
CA THR A 118 -4.33 -7.04 -35.03
C THR A 118 -5.75 -6.95 -35.58
N ASN A 119 -5.88 -6.85 -36.90
CA ASN A 119 -7.18 -6.75 -37.55
C ASN A 119 -7.74 -8.14 -37.87
N TYR A 120 -9.04 -8.31 -37.64
CA TYR A 120 -9.88 -9.41 -38.09
C TYR A 120 -10.97 -8.86 -39.02
N THR A 121 -11.73 -9.75 -39.66
CA THR A 121 -12.70 -9.42 -40.71
C THR A 121 -13.73 -8.35 -40.29
N ASP A 122 -14.22 -8.43 -39.05
CA ASP A 122 -15.25 -7.54 -38.51
C ASP A 122 -14.83 -6.78 -37.23
N SER A 123 -13.59 -7.00 -36.77
CA SER A 123 -13.10 -6.45 -35.51
C SER A 123 -11.59 -6.27 -35.50
N SER A 124 -11.08 -5.25 -34.83
CA SER A 124 -9.66 -4.99 -34.62
C SER A 124 -9.33 -5.06 -33.14
N VAL A 125 -8.34 -5.88 -32.78
CA VAL A 125 -7.80 -5.92 -31.42
C VAL A 125 -6.63 -4.95 -31.34
N VAL A 126 -6.76 -3.99 -30.44
CA VAL A 126 -5.72 -3.01 -30.14
C VAL A 126 -5.11 -3.38 -28.79
N ALA A 127 -3.87 -3.84 -28.80
CA ALA A 127 -3.08 -4.05 -27.60
C ALA A 127 -2.12 -2.88 -27.40
N LEU A 128 -2.07 -2.38 -26.16
CA LEU A 128 -1.24 -1.28 -25.72
C LEU A 128 -0.31 -1.78 -24.63
N THR A 129 0.99 -1.54 -24.79
CA THR A 129 2.01 -1.84 -23.79
C THR A 129 2.68 -0.54 -23.38
N LEU A 130 2.56 -0.20 -22.10
CA LEU A 130 3.26 0.91 -21.47
C LEU A 130 4.50 0.39 -20.77
N THR A 131 5.60 1.13 -20.91
CA THR A 131 6.88 0.82 -20.27
C THR A 131 7.42 2.06 -19.58
N TRP A 132 7.95 1.91 -18.36
CA TRP A 132 8.62 2.98 -17.63
C TRP A 132 9.71 2.40 -16.72
N SER A 133 10.74 3.19 -16.42
CA SER A 133 11.83 2.78 -15.54
C SER A 133 11.70 3.44 -14.17
N PHE A 134 11.70 2.67 -13.09
CA PHE A 134 11.73 3.19 -11.71
C PHE A 134 12.80 2.49 -10.89
N LYS A 135 13.71 3.25 -10.28
CA LYS A 135 14.85 2.72 -9.49
C LYS A 135 15.71 1.68 -10.23
N GLY A 136 15.86 1.81 -11.54
CA GLY A 136 16.61 0.87 -12.38
C GLY A 136 15.84 -0.40 -12.78
N GLU A 137 14.60 -0.57 -12.32
CA GLU A 137 13.71 -1.64 -12.77
C GLU A 137 12.82 -1.13 -13.92
N ASN A 138 12.76 -1.91 -15.01
CA ASN A 138 11.82 -1.65 -16.10
C ASN A 138 10.48 -2.29 -15.75
N MET A 139 9.49 -1.44 -15.57
CA MET A 139 8.11 -1.81 -15.30
C MET A 139 7.30 -1.76 -16.59
N SER A 140 6.32 -2.65 -16.71
CA SER A 140 5.41 -2.65 -17.85
C SER A 140 3.97 -2.87 -17.42
N TYR A 141 3.06 -2.32 -18.20
CA TYR A 141 1.62 -2.53 -18.07
C TYR A 141 1.04 -2.73 -19.46
N ALA A 142 0.35 -3.86 -19.67
CA ALA A 142 -0.28 -4.18 -20.94
C ALA A 142 -1.80 -4.23 -20.77
N VAL A 143 -2.51 -3.64 -21.73
CA VAL A 143 -3.97 -3.64 -21.81
C VAL A 143 -4.40 -3.81 -23.25
N SER A 144 -5.47 -4.54 -23.50
CA SER A 144 -6.03 -4.74 -24.84
C SER A 144 -7.50 -4.37 -24.88
N THR A 145 -7.93 -3.81 -26.00
CA THR A 145 -9.34 -3.53 -26.29
C THR A 145 -9.72 -4.03 -27.68
N VAL A 146 -11.01 -4.25 -27.90
CA VAL A 146 -11.56 -4.66 -29.19
C VAL A 146 -12.38 -3.51 -29.76
N VAL A 147 -12.13 -3.17 -31.02
CA VAL A 147 -12.88 -2.19 -31.80
C VAL A 147 -13.61 -2.95 -32.89
N THR A 148 -14.94 -2.94 -32.89
CA THR A 148 -15.73 -3.52 -33.97
C THR A 148 -16.03 -2.49 -35.04
N LYS A 149 -16.30 -2.95 -36.25
CA LYS A 149 -16.76 -2.10 -37.36
C LYS A 149 -18.13 -1.48 -37.08
#